data_AF-A0A9N8YMP3-F1
#
_entry.id   AF-A0A9N8YMP3-F1
#
_cell.length_a   1.000
_cell.length_b   1.000
_cell.length_c   1.000
_cell.angle_alpha   90.00
_cell.angle_beta   90.00
_cell.angle_gamma   90.00
#
_symmetry.space_group_name_H-M   'P 1'
#
loop_
_entity.id
_entity.type
_entity.pdbx_description
1 polymer ?
#
loop_
_entity_poly.entity_id
_entity_poly.type
_entity_poly.pdbx_seq_one_letter_code
_entity_poly.pdbx_strand_id
1 'polypeptide(L)'
;MKCSACQINKLTNEFPPTKPTDKCEHVSTLCLRCLVAEIEKQKKPSSIESIRCVECNSPMNETEQEFLLTTWRNAAFKLDNELDLLSQNPTHNNYIEGDTLPNNGHIYVVLLNGHKLKLDLAKVPTVYALKMHIKMELGVQISKQKLLFNRQELNATNKLSNYGIRDNSHVQLIVILYSISEAEAVRSLVFDLNWGFPSGVQDYLDGTCMVYSGAELLMIFDYSSNNHPNFPNMRHSGDVIDYANSRGSHQITAKLDELPGNVTHLYFILSAWNCDTIGKFNTPMFKLCDESRPDIQLCHYTLQDAANSQAVIMCCVTRIENGMWQVIQVGRLSRGNAKNYKPIQDAIRNSRIII
;
A
#
# COMPACT_ATOMS: atom_id res chain seq x y z
N MET A 1 5.25 -4.89 23.13
CA MET A 1 4.43 -5.15 24.34
C MET A 1 4.30 -6.66 24.53
N LYS A 2 4.31 -7.17 25.77
CA LYS A 2 4.19 -8.61 26.03
C LYS A 2 2.72 -9.01 26.09
N CYS A 3 2.31 -10.00 25.28
CA CYS A 3 0.94 -10.51 25.30
C CYS A 3 0.69 -11.36 26.55
N SER A 4 -0.38 -11.10 27.30
CA SER A 4 -0.71 -11.83 28.54
C SER A 4 -1.15 -13.28 28.28
N ALA A 5 -1.71 -13.58 27.11
CA ALA A 5 -2.11 -14.94 26.75
C ALA A 5 -0.96 -15.80 26.22
N CYS A 6 -0.25 -15.36 25.16
CA CYS A 6 0.83 -16.17 24.58
C CYS A 6 2.21 -15.90 25.18
N GLN A 7 2.35 -14.92 26.08
CA GLN A 7 3.61 -14.55 26.75
C GLN A 7 4.76 -14.13 25.81
N ILE A 8 4.49 -13.93 24.51
CA ILE A 8 5.45 -13.48 23.51
C ILE A 8 5.50 -11.95 23.47
N ASN A 9 6.70 -11.39 23.28
CA ASN A 9 6.88 -9.97 22.97
C ASN A 9 6.37 -9.70 21.55
N LYS A 10 5.31 -8.90 21.45
CA LYS A 10 4.62 -8.55 20.20
C LYS A 10 4.80 -7.06 19.87
N LEU A 11 4.77 -6.72 18.59
CA LEU A 11 4.76 -5.32 18.17
C LEU A 11 3.44 -4.66 18.60
N THR A 12 3.45 -3.34 18.78
CA THR A 12 2.26 -2.62 19.25
C THR A 12 1.07 -2.76 18.29
N ASN A 13 1.34 -2.83 16.99
CA ASN A 13 0.33 -3.04 15.95
C ASN A 13 -0.24 -4.47 15.89
N GLU A 14 0.27 -5.40 16.71
CA GLU A 14 -0.30 -6.75 16.87
C GLU A 14 -1.38 -6.83 17.94
N PHE A 15 -1.61 -5.74 18.68
CA PHE A 15 -2.69 -5.62 19.65
C PHE A 15 -3.87 -4.89 19.02
N PRO A 16 -5.09 -5.07 19.55
CA PRO A 16 -6.25 -4.32 19.08
C PRO A 16 -5.98 -2.82 19.11
N PRO A 17 -6.27 -2.09 18.01
CA PRO A 17 -6.04 -0.65 17.94
C PRO A 17 -6.99 0.15 18.85
N THR A 18 -8.07 -0.49 19.30
CA THR A 18 -9.11 0.08 20.17
C THR A 18 -9.43 -0.90 21.30
N LYS A 19 -10.27 -0.47 22.24
CA LYS A 19 -10.80 -1.35 23.29
C LYS A 19 -11.54 -2.56 22.67
N PRO A 20 -11.55 -3.75 23.31
CA PRO A 20 -12.24 -4.94 22.79
C PRO A 20 -13.74 -4.74 22.55
N THR A 21 -14.40 -3.95 23.40
CA THR A 21 -15.76 -3.44 23.22
C THR A 21 -15.83 -2.01 23.70
N ASP A 22 -16.90 -1.30 23.32
CA ASP A 22 -17.16 0.05 23.81
C ASP A 22 -17.47 0.08 25.31
N LYS A 23 -17.81 -1.09 25.90
CA LYS A 23 -18.09 -1.26 27.34
C LYS A 23 -16.83 -1.57 28.17
N CYS A 24 -15.69 -1.81 27.53
CA CYS A 24 -14.43 -2.00 28.24
C CYS A 24 -13.92 -0.65 28.77
N GLU A 25 -13.33 -0.64 29.97
CA GLU A 25 -12.53 0.49 30.48
C GLU A 25 -11.02 0.23 30.42
N HIS A 26 -10.64 -0.74 29.60
CA HIS A 26 -9.25 -1.15 29.43
C HIS A 26 -8.92 -1.32 27.94
N VAL A 27 -7.63 -1.21 27.63
CA VAL A 27 -7.05 -1.74 26.39
C VAL A 27 -6.72 -3.22 26.57
N SER A 28 -6.70 -3.98 25.48
CA SER A 28 -6.41 -5.41 25.56
C SER A 28 -4.95 -5.67 25.88
N THR A 29 -4.68 -6.53 26.85
CA THR A 29 -3.33 -7.08 27.10
C THR A 29 -3.05 -8.32 26.24
N LEU A 30 -4.05 -8.79 25.49
CA LEU A 30 -3.91 -9.87 24.51
C LEU A 30 -3.64 -9.29 23.13
N CYS A 31 -2.73 -9.93 22.38
CA CYS A 31 -2.58 -9.65 20.95
C CYS A 31 -3.83 -10.09 20.18
N LEU A 32 -4.08 -9.49 19.01
CA LEU A 32 -5.24 -9.74 18.15
C LEU A 32 -5.47 -11.23 17.86
N ARG A 33 -4.39 -12.00 17.63
CA ARG A 33 -4.47 -13.46 17.44
C ARG A 33 -5.11 -14.17 18.62
N CYS A 34 -4.60 -13.91 19.82
CA CYS A 34 -5.05 -14.55 21.04
C CYS A 34 -6.46 -14.10 21.41
N LEU A 35 -6.76 -12.82 21.24
CA LEU A 35 -8.08 -12.27 21.51
C LEU A 35 -9.14 -12.90 20.59
N VAL A 36 -8.87 -13.01 19.28
CA VAL A 36 -9.79 -13.64 18.32
C VAL A 36 -9.96 -15.13 18.60
N ALA A 37 -8.88 -15.85 18.89
CA ALA A 37 -8.98 -17.28 19.24
C ALA A 37 -9.88 -17.49 20.47
N GLU A 38 -9.87 -16.58 21.44
CA GLU A 38 -10.71 -16.68 22.62
C GLU A 38 -12.18 -16.31 22.34
N ILE A 39 -12.43 -15.37 21.42
CA ILE A 39 -13.78 -15.08 20.91
C ILE A 39 -14.36 -16.29 20.16
N GLU A 40 -13.55 -16.96 19.33
CA GLU A 40 -13.98 -18.15 18.57
C GLU A 40 -14.28 -19.35 19.48
N LYS A 41 -13.53 -19.54 20.58
CA LYS A 41 -13.83 -20.59 21.58
C LYS A 41 -15.19 -20.41 22.26
N GLN A 42 -15.64 -19.17 22.42
CA GLN A 42 -16.96 -18.85 22.98
C GLN A 42 -18.10 -19.12 21.98
N LYS A 43 -17.80 -19.15 20.66
CA LYS A 43 -18.75 -19.53 19.60
C LYS A 43 -18.94 -21.06 19.53
N LYS A 44 -19.50 -21.67 20.57
CA LYS A 44 -19.92 -23.08 20.50
C LYS A 44 -21.31 -23.17 19.83
N PRO A 45 -21.53 -24.15 18.92
CA PRO A 45 -22.78 -24.26 18.15
C PRO A 45 -24.04 -24.54 18.98
N SER A 46 -23.92 -24.72 20.29
CA SER A 46 -25.02 -25.07 21.20
C SER A 46 -25.15 -24.14 22.42
N SER A 47 -24.42 -23.01 22.49
CA SER A 47 -24.52 -22.06 23.61
C SER A 47 -25.35 -20.83 23.27
N ILE A 48 -26.37 -20.54 24.08
CA ILE A 48 -27.20 -19.32 24.05
C ILE A 48 -26.45 -18.13 24.72
N GLU A 49 -25.25 -18.36 25.26
CA GLU A 49 -24.49 -17.35 25.99
C GLU A 49 -23.93 -16.26 25.08
N SER A 50 -24.17 -15.01 25.46
CA SER A 50 -23.59 -13.83 24.81
C SER A 50 -22.07 -13.84 24.95
N ILE A 51 -21.34 -13.65 23.85
CA ILE A 51 -19.88 -13.54 23.84
C ILE A 51 -19.43 -12.33 24.67
N ARG A 52 -18.38 -12.51 25.46
CA ARG A 52 -17.87 -11.53 26.43
C ARG A 52 -16.38 -11.31 26.27
N CYS A 53 -15.94 -10.10 26.65
CA CYS A 53 -14.53 -9.75 26.74
C CYS A 53 -13.85 -10.64 27.79
N VAL A 54 -12.69 -11.18 27.45
CA VAL A 54 -12.01 -12.22 28.22
C VAL A 54 -11.22 -11.68 29.41
N GLU A 55 -11.03 -10.36 29.47
CA GLU A 55 -10.28 -9.67 30.53
C GLU A 55 -11.19 -9.02 31.58
N CYS A 56 -12.40 -8.58 31.20
CA CYS A 56 -13.33 -7.89 32.11
C CYS A 56 -14.76 -8.43 32.10
N ASN A 57 -15.06 -9.45 31.29
CA ASN A 57 -16.38 -10.08 31.18
C ASN A 57 -17.52 -9.19 30.64
N SER A 58 -17.18 -8.01 30.08
CA SER A 58 -18.13 -7.12 29.43
C SER A 58 -18.75 -7.75 28.17
N PRO A 59 -20.07 -7.63 27.94
CA PRO A 59 -20.73 -8.24 26.79
C PRO A 59 -20.32 -7.59 25.47
N MET A 60 -20.09 -8.40 24.44
CA MET A 60 -19.72 -7.98 23.08
C MET A 60 -20.87 -8.19 22.10
N ASN A 61 -21.20 -7.19 21.30
CA ASN A 61 -22.18 -7.32 20.22
C ASN A 61 -21.56 -7.93 18.94
N GLU A 62 -22.39 -8.33 17.99
CA GLU A 62 -21.93 -8.99 16.75
C GLU A 62 -21.03 -8.08 15.89
N THR A 63 -21.29 -6.78 15.85
CA THR A 63 -20.50 -5.81 15.07
C THR A 63 -19.09 -5.65 15.64
N GLU A 64 -18.94 -5.58 16.96
CA GLU A 64 -17.65 -5.53 17.65
C GLU A 64 -16.85 -6.81 17.41
N GLN A 65 -17.51 -7.97 17.45
CA GLN A 65 -16.89 -9.26 17.14
C GLN A 65 -16.41 -9.31 15.68
N GLU A 66 -17.25 -8.93 14.72
CA GLU A 66 -16.89 -8.96 13.29
C GLU A 66 -15.79 -7.94 12.98
N PHE A 67 -15.75 -6.80 13.68
CA PHE A 67 -14.66 -5.83 13.58
C PHE A 67 -13.32 -6.45 14.00
N LEU A 68 -13.25 -7.12 15.16
CA LEU A 68 -12.02 -7.77 15.63
C LEU A 68 -11.60 -8.94 14.72
N LEU A 69 -12.56 -9.74 14.27
CA LEU A 69 -12.33 -10.84 13.32
C LEU A 69 -11.81 -10.31 11.98
N THR A 70 -12.40 -9.25 11.45
CA THR A 70 -11.98 -8.61 10.20
C THR A 70 -10.63 -7.92 10.35
N THR A 71 -10.38 -7.28 11.50
CA THR A 71 -9.07 -6.67 11.83
C THR A 71 -7.98 -7.73 11.87
N TRP A 72 -8.25 -8.89 12.49
CA TRP A 72 -7.33 -10.03 12.48
C TRP A 72 -7.21 -10.66 11.09
N ARG A 73 -8.29 -10.79 10.31
CA ARG A 73 -8.28 -11.33 8.94
C ARG A 73 -7.42 -10.47 8.01
N ASN A 74 -7.51 -9.15 8.15
CA ASN A 74 -6.80 -8.17 7.36
C ASN A 74 -5.49 -7.69 8.02
N ALA A 75 -5.13 -8.26 9.17
CA ALA A 75 -3.95 -7.90 9.93
C ALA A 75 -2.70 -8.16 9.10
N ALA A 76 -2.05 -7.09 8.65
CA ALA A 76 -0.94 -7.19 7.74
C ALA A 76 0.32 -7.82 8.38
N PHE A 77 0.36 -7.98 9.72
CA PHE A 77 1.43 -8.70 10.46
C PHE A 77 1.21 -10.23 10.52
N LYS A 78 0.05 -10.75 10.07
CA LYS A 78 -0.11 -12.20 9.86
C LYS A 78 0.90 -12.77 8.86
N LEU A 79 1.38 -11.92 7.94
CA LEU A 79 2.39 -12.27 6.96
C LEU A 79 3.79 -12.48 7.56
N ASP A 80 4.04 -11.97 8.78
CA ASP A 80 5.34 -12.06 9.45
C ASP A 80 5.38 -13.18 10.52
N ASN A 81 4.23 -13.63 11.05
CA ASN A 81 4.16 -14.39 12.31
C ASN A 81 3.72 -15.86 12.24
N GLU A 82 3.60 -16.45 11.05
CA GLU A 82 3.54 -17.93 10.91
C GLU A 82 4.93 -18.60 11.02
N LEU A 83 6.01 -17.83 11.23
CA LEU A 83 7.34 -18.37 11.50
C LEU A 83 7.63 -18.70 12.98
N ASP A 84 6.86 -18.17 13.92
CA ASP A 84 7.20 -18.21 15.36
C ASP A 84 6.59 -19.39 16.15
N LEU A 85 5.82 -20.27 15.50
CA LEU A 85 5.24 -21.46 16.14
C LEU A 85 6.05 -22.75 15.93
N LEU A 86 7.20 -22.67 15.25
CA LEU A 86 8.10 -23.81 15.04
C LEU A 86 9.44 -23.69 15.77
N SER A 87 9.64 -22.63 16.59
CA SER A 87 10.93 -22.29 17.20
C SER A 87 10.96 -22.41 18.73
N GLN A 88 10.17 -23.33 19.31
CA GLN A 88 10.36 -23.74 20.71
C GLN A 88 10.27 -25.26 20.88
N ASN A 89 11.43 -25.90 20.79
CA ASN A 89 11.83 -27.01 21.66
C ASN A 89 13.37 -27.06 21.69
N PRO A 90 14.03 -26.74 22.82
CA PRO A 90 15.48 -26.87 22.96
C PRO A 90 15.79 -28.25 23.53
N THR A 91 16.18 -29.19 22.67
CA THR A 91 16.96 -30.34 23.12
C THR A 91 18.02 -30.65 22.07
N HIS A 92 19.27 -30.53 22.50
CA HIS A 92 20.45 -31.16 21.93
C HIS A 92 20.12 -32.38 21.05
N ASN A 93 20.55 -32.35 19.78
CA ASN A 93 21.36 -33.42 19.18
C ASN A 93 21.76 -33.10 17.74
N ASN A 94 23.07 -33.22 17.51
CA ASN A 94 23.76 -33.63 16.30
C ASN A 94 23.34 -33.02 14.96
N TYR A 95 24.22 -32.15 14.48
CA TYR A 95 24.41 -31.88 13.05
C TYR A 95 24.60 -33.21 12.31
N ILE A 96 23.61 -33.57 11.49
CA ILE A 96 23.79 -34.48 10.37
C ILE A 96 23.61 -33.63 9.11
N GLU A 97 24.69 -33.55 8.32
CA GLU A 97 24.66 -33.05 6.96
C GLU A 97 23.66 -33.85 6.12
N GLY A 98 22.80 -33.13 5.40
CA GLY A 98 21.94 -33.70 4.36
C GLY A 98 20.48 -33.77 4.74
N ASP A 99 19.76 -32.66 4.59
CA ASP A 99 18.34 -32.74 4.25
C ASP A 99 17.95 -31.57 3.34
N THR A 100 17.93 -31.85 2.04
CA THR A 100 17.23 -31.04 1.06
C THR A 100 15.73 -31.17 1.34
N LEU A 101 15.18 -30.28 2.17
CA LEU A 101 13.73 -30.06 2.16
C LEU A 101 13.34 -29.73 0.71
N PRO A 102 12.44 -30.50 0.08
CA PRO A 102 12.02 -30.20 -1.28
C PRO A 102 11.44 -28.78 -1.28
N ASN A 103 11.82 -27.97 -2.26
CA ASN A 103 11.21 -26.68 -2.58
C ASN A 103 9.75 -26.85 -3.08
N ASN A 104 8.98 -27.72 -2.45
CA ASN A 104 7.56 -27.93 -2.75
C ASN A 104 6.75 -26.89 -1.98
N GLY A 105 6.03 -26.06 -2.73
CA GLY A 105 5.18 -25.02 -2.16
C GLY A 105 4.95 -23.87 -3.12
N HIS A 106 4.18 -22.90 -2.67
CA HIS A 106 3.90 -21.69 -3.42
C HIS A 106 4.38 -20.46 -2.67
N ILE A 107 4.84 -19.46 -3.41
CA ILE A 107 5.08 -18.12 -2.89
C ILE A 107 4.16 -17.13 -3.58
N TYR A 108 3.98 -15.97 -2.96
CA TYR A 108 3.13 -14.91 -3.44
C TYR A 108 3.94 -13.64 -3.67
N VAL A 109 3.96 -13.14 -4.90
CA VAL A 109 4.49 -11.81 -5.19
C VAL A 109 3.35 -10.82 -5.07
N VAL A 110 3.44 -9.90 -4.11
CA VAL A 110 2.39 -8.92 -3.79
C VAL A 110 2.76 -7.57 -4.37
N LEU A 111 1.88 -6.95 -5.15
CA LEU A 111 2.03 -5.58 -5.66
C LEU A 111 1.38 -4.57 -4.71
N LEU A 112 1.72 -3.29 -4.83
CA LEU A 112 1.18 -2.23 -3.97
C LEU A 112 -0.33 -1.98 -4.19
N ASN A 113 -0.86 -2.35 -5.35
CA ASN A 113 -2.30 -2.37 -5.61
C ASN A 113 -3.05 -3.52 -4.89
N GLY A 114 -2.32 -4.45 -4.26
CA GLY A 114 -2.87 -5.61 -3.57
C GLY A 114 -2.97 -6.88 -4.43
N HIS A 115 -2.65 -6.80 -5.73
CA HIS A 115 -2.60 -7.97 -6.61
C HIS A 115 -1.53 -8.95 -6.13
N LYS A 116 -1.85 -10.24 -6.15
CA LYS A 116 -0.96 -11.33 -5.75
C LYS A 116 -0.74 -12.29 -6.92
N LEU A 117 0.50 -12.37 -7.40
CA LEU A 117 0.93 -13.42 -8.32
C LEU A 117 1.36 -14.64 -7.50
N LYS A 118 0.72 -15.79 -7.73
CA LYS A 118 1.07 -17.07 -7.07
C LYS A 118 2.08 -17.83 -7.94
N LEU A 119 3.22 -18.23 -7.38
CA LEU A 119 4.27 -18.96 -8.08
C LEU A 119 4.61 -20.26 -7.37
N ASP A 120 4.99 -21.27 -8.14
CA ASP A 120 5.57 -22.51 -7.63
C ASP A 120 7.04 -22.27 -7.25
N LEU A 121 7.37 -22.46 -5.97
CA LEU A 121 8.71 -22.21 -5.43
C LEU A 121 9.79 -23.06 -6.12
N ALA A 122 9.45 -24.28 -6.56
CA ALA A 122 10.37 -25.15 -7.28
C ALA A 122 10.82 -24.55 -8.62
N LYS A 123 9.98 -23.73 -9.26
CA LYS A 123 10.27 -23.08 -10.55
C LYS A 123 11.09 -21.80 -10.41
N VAL A 124 11.16 -21.21 -9.22
CA VAL A 124 11.85 -19.93 -8.96
C VAL A 124 12.81 -20.01 -7.77
N PRO A 125 13.80 -20.93 -7.75
CA PRO A 125 14.65 -21.15 -6.57
C PRO A 125 15.59 -19.97 -6.25
N THR A 126 15.82 -19.05 -7.19
CA THR A 126 16.69 -17.88 -7.03
C THR A 126 15.91 -16.58 -7.20
N VAL A 127 16.44 -15.49 -6.62
CA VAL A 127 15.88 -14.15 -6.79
C VAL A 127 15.86 -13.76 -8.27
N TYR A 128 16.92 -14.08 -9.03
CA TYR A 128 16.94 -13.83 -10.47
C TYR A 128 15.84 -14.60 -11.23
N ALA A 129 15.62 -15.88 -10.90
CA ALA A 129 14.54 -16.67 -11.52
C ALA A 129 13.15 -16.10 -11.21
N LEU A 130 12.93 -15.65 -9.96
CA LEU A 130 11.72 -14.95 -9.57
C LEU A 130 11.54 -13.66 -10.39
N LYS A 131 12.60 -12.85 -10.54
CA LYS A 131 12.55 -11.62 -11.34
C LYS A 131 12.26 -11.88 -12.82
N MET A 132 12.85 -12.93 -13.39
CA MET A 132 12.56 -13.38 -14.75
C MET A 132 11.10 -13.77 -14.92
N HIS A 133 10.54 -14.52 -13.97
CA HIS A 133 9.14 -14.92 -14.02
C HIS A 133 8.19 -13.73 -13.93
N ILE A 134 8.47 -12.77 -13.02
CA ILE A 134 7.73 -11.50 -12.94
C ILE A 134 7.79 -10.73 -14.27
N LYS A 135 8.94 -10.71 -14.95
CA LYS A 135 9.06 -10.07 -16.27
C LYS A 135 8.17 -10.76 -17.31
N MET A 136 8.13 -12.08 -17.31
CA MET A 136 7.32 -12.85 -18.27
C MET A 136 5.81 -12.67 -18.02
N GLU A 137 5.38 -12.76 -16.77
CA GLU A 137 3.96 -12.73 -16.40
C GLU A 137 3.38 -11.30 -16.33
N LEU A 138 4.16 -10.34 -15.84
CA LEU A 138 3.68 -8.97 -15.57
C LEU A 138 4.29 -7.92 -16.53
N GLY A 139 5.22 -8.30 -17.40
CA GLY A 139 5.91 -7.38 -18.32
C GLY A 139 6.89 -6.40 -17.65
N VAL A 140 7.09 -6.48 -16.33
CA VAL A 140 7.96 -5.56 -15.59
C VAL A 140 9.43 -5.91 -15.83
N GLN A 141 10.22 -5.00 -16.40
CA GLN A 141 11.64 -5.24 -16.64
C GLN A 141 12.40 -5.51 -15.33
N ILE A 142 13.38 -6.43 -15.35
CA ILE A 142 14.13 -6.87 -14.16
C ILE A 142 14.76 -5.70 -13.39
N SER A 143 15.30 -4.71 -14.11
CA SER A 143 15.91 -3.51 -13.52
C SER A 143 14.90 -2.61 -12.80
N LYS A 144 13.61 -2.73 -13.13
CA LYS A 144 12.49 -2.00 -12.50
C LYS A 144 11.85 -2.77 -11.35
N GLN A 145 12.32 -3.98 -11.05
CA GLN A 145 11.77 -4.82 -9.98
C GLN A 145 12.61 -4.70 -8.72
N LYS A 146 12.06 -4.05 -7.70
CA LYS A 146 12.58 -4.08 -6.33
C LYS A 146 11.76 -5.06 -5.51
N LEU A 147 12.39 -6.16 -5.09
CA LEU A 147 11.75 -7.23 -4.33
C LEU A 147 12.15 -7.09 -2.86
N LEU A 148 11.15 -7.05 -1.98
CA LEU A 148 11.35 -6.94 -0.53
C LEU A 148 10.72 -8.14 0.18
N PHE A 149 11.46 -8.71 1.12
CA PHE A 149 10.98 -9.72 2.06
C PHE A 149 11.48 -9.35 3.46
N ASN A 150 10.59 -9.34 4.46
CA ASN A 150 10.93 -8.89 5.83
C ASN A 150 11.66 -7.53 5.87
N ARG A 151 11.23 -6.59 5.01
CA ARG A 151 11.83 -5.25 4.83
C ARG A 151 13.25 -5.24 4.26
N GLN A 152 13.80 -6.40 3.90
CA GLN A 152 15.09 -6.52 3.25
C GLN A 152 14.93 -6.64 1.74
N GLU A 153 15.74 -5.88 0.99
CA GLU A 153 15.83 -6.01 -0.46
C GLU A 153 16.55 -7.30 -0.87
N LEU A 154 15.94 -8.03 -1.80
CA LEU A 154 16.47 -9.28 -2.31
C LEU A 154 17.54 -9.02 -3.38
N ASN A 155 18.77 -9.46 -3.11
CA ASN A 155 19.87 -9.48 -4.08
C ASN A 155 19.67 -10.58 -5.13
N ALA A 156 19.79 -10.22 -6.42
CA ALA A 156 19.59 -11.11 -7.56
C ALA A 156 20.50 -12.35 -7.58
N THR A 157 21.69 -12.29 -6.97
CA THR A 157 22.64 -13.43 -6.94
C THR A 157 22.30 -14.49 -5.91
N ASN A 158 21.39 -14.20 -4.97
CA ASN A 158 21.06 -15.10 -3.87
C ASN A 158 19.89 -16.04 -4.20
N LYS A 159 19.84 -17.17 -3.48
CA LYS A 159 18.67 -18.07 -3.46
C LYS A 159 17.54 -17.45 -2.64
N LEU A 160 16.29 -17.79 -2.94
CA LEU A 160 15.15 -17.36 -2.11
C LEU A 160 15.26 -17.93 -0.69
N SER A 161 15.68 -19.19 -0.56
CA SER A 161 15.87 -19.87 0.73
C SER A 161 16.87 -19.19 1.65
N ASN A 162 17.85 -18.45 1.11
CA ASN A 162 18.82 -17.68 1.92
C ASN A 162 18.15 -16.57 2.74
N TYR A 163 16.97 -16.10 2.32
CA TYR A 163 16.18 -15.11 3.04
C TYR A 163 15.08 -15.75 3.91
N GLY A 164 15.03 -17.08 4.01
CA GLY A 164 13.96 -17.81 4.70
C GLY A 164 12.65 -17.87 3.92
N ILE A 165 12.65 -17.53 2.63
CA ILE A 165 11.46 -17.63 1.76
C ILE A 165 11.16 -19.12 1.52
N ARG A 166 9.97 -19.54 1.93
CA ARG A 166 9.44 -20.90 1.89
C ARG A 166 7.97 -20.90 1.45
N ASP A 167 7.32 -22.06 1.47
CA ASP A 167 5.88 -22.16 1.19
C ASP A 167 5.06 -21.09 1.95
N ASN A 168 4.07 -20.53 1.27
CA ASN A 168 3.20 -19.42 1.67
C ASN A 168 3.89 -18.08 1.99
N SER A 169 5.19 -17.93 1.69
CA SER A 169 5.88 -16.65 1.85
C SER A 169 5.35 -15.61 0.86
N HIS A 170 5.31 -14.35 1.32
CA HIS A 170 4.87 -13.22 0.51
C HIS A 170 6.02 -12.24 0.29
N VAL A 171 6.42 -12.08 -0.96
CA VAL A 171 7.47 -11.14 -1.38
C VAL A 171 6.80 -9.89 -1.96
N GLN A 172 7.10 -8.72 -1.41
CA GLN A 172 6.58 -7.47 -1.95
C GLN A 172 7.35 -7.08 -3.21
N LEU A 173 6.64 -6.84 -4.30
CA LEU A 173 7.17 -6.20 -5.51
C LEU A 173 6.86 -4.71 -5.48
N ILE A 174 7.92 -3.92 -5.59
CA ILE A 174 7.86 -2.49 -5.87
C ILE A 174 8.32 -2.28 -7.31
N VAL A 175 7.44 -1.71 -8.13
CA VAL A 175 7.73 -1.37 -9.53
C VAL A 175 8.28 0.05 -9.57
N ILE A 176 9.58 0.15 -9.84
CA ILE A 176 10.28 1.42 -10.03
C ILE A 176 10.06 1.86 -11.47
N LEU A 177 9.31 2.93 -11.67
CA LEU A 177 9.02 3.41 -13.03
C LEU A 177 10.21 4.13 -13.64
N TYR A 178 10.98 4.79 -12.78
CA TYR A 178 12.11 5.60 -13.15
C TYR A 178 13.27 5.39 -12.17
N SER A 179 14.38 4.85 -12.68
CA SER A 179 15.62 4.60 -11.93
C SER A 179 16.52 5.80 -12.08
N ILE A 180 17.04 6.32 -10.96
CA ILE A 180 17.77 7.59 -10.97
C ILE A 180 19.26 7.33 -11.13
N SER A 181 19.82 7.68 -12.27
CA SER A 181 21.18 8.24 -12.30
C SER A 181 21.12 9.72 -11.92
N GLU A 182 22.20 10.33 -11.45
CA GLU A 182 22.22 11.76 -11.08
C GLU A 182 21.79 12.67 -12.25
N ALA A 183 22.14 12.28 -13.48
CA ALA A 183 21.72 12.93 -14.72
C ALA A 183 20.20 12.82 -15.00
N GLU A 184 19.53 11.90 -14.33
CA GLU A 184 18.11 11.59 -14.51
C GLU A 184 17.27 11.97 -13.29
N ALA A 185 17.86 12.56 -12.25
CA ALA A 185 17.13 12.96 -11.05
C ALA A 185 15.92 13.84 -11.37
N VAL A 186 14.76 13.46 -10.81
CA VAL A 186 13.54 14.27 -10.92
C VAL A 186 13.66 15.42 -9.93
N ARG A 187 13.57 16.65 -10.42
CA ARG A 187 13.75 17.88 -9.64
C ARG A 187 12.51 18.74 -9.64
N SER A 188 11.85 18.87 -10.79
CA SER A 188 10.68 19.73 -10.94
C SER A 188 9.58 18.90 -11.57
N LEU A 189 8.56 18.54 -10.80
CA LEU A 189 7.51 17.65 -11.24
C LEU A 189 6.32 18.45 -11.75
N VAL A 190 5.79 18.01 -12.88
CA VAL A 190 4.53 18.48 -13.46
C VAL A 190 3.59 17.30 -13.63
N PHE A 191 2.43 17.37 -12.97
CA PHE A 191 1.30 16.49 -13.18
C PHE A 191 0.22 17.26 -13.94
N ASP A 192 -0.07 16.88 -15.17
CA ASP A 192 -1.07 17.49 -16.04
C ASP A 192 -2.20 16.49 -16.27
N LEU A 193 -3.44 16.92 -16.03
CA LEU A 193 -4.64 16.10 -16.18
C LEU A 193 -5.63 16.78 -17.11
N ASN A 194 -6.19 16.00 -18.03
CA ASN A 194 -7.23 16.44 -18.94
C ASN A 194 -8.35 15.39 -18.97
N TRP A 195 -9.60 15.85 -19.05
CA TRP A 195 -10.77 14.97 -19.13
C TRP A 195 -11.86 15.58 -20.02
N GLY A 196 -12.71 14.72 -20.57
CA GLY A 196 -13.98 15.08 -21.17
C GLY A 196 -15.13 14.77 -20.21
N PHE A 197 -16.19 15.57 -20.28
CA PHE A 197 -17.37 15.44 -19.44
C PHE A 197 -18.09 14.10 -19.61
N PRO A 198 -18.53 13.44 -18.52
CA PRO A 198 -19.29 12.20 -18.60
C PRO A 198 -20.65 12.43 -19.26
N SER A 199 -20.91 11.72 -20.36
CA SER A 199 -22.18 11.83 -21.11
C SER A 199 -22.57 13.27 -21.48
N GLY A 200 -21.60 14.17 -21.65
CA GLY A 200 -21.84 15.59 -21.97
C GLY A 200 -22.32 16.45 -20.79
N VAL A 201 -22.38 15.90 -19.58
CA VAL A 201 -22.73 16.65 -18.36
C VAL A 201 -21.45 17.06 -17.64
N GLN A 202 -21.33 18.34 -17.31
CA GLN A 202 -20.17 18.85 -16.58
C GLN A 202 -19.97 18.09 -15.27
N ASP A 203 -18.79 17.49 -15.17
CA ASP A 203 -18.28 16.87 -13.96
C ASP A 203 -16.75 16.93 -13.97
N TYR A 204 -16.14 16.58 -12.84
CA TYR A 204 -14.74 16.83 -12.57
C TYR A 204 -14.02 15.52 -12.26
N LEU A 205 -12.95 15.27 -13.01
CA LEU A 205 -11.98 14.25 -12.66
C LEU A 205 -10.84 14.95 -11.92
N ASP A 206 -10.78 14.74 -10.61
CA ASP A 206 -9.85 15.45 -9.74
C ASP A 206 -8.51 14.73 -9.67
N GLY A 207 -7.45 15.41 -10.11
CA GLY A 207 -6.08 15.19 -9.66
C GLY A 207 -5.86 15.74 -8.26
N THR A 208 -5.19 14.98 -7.42
CA THR A 208 -4.81 15.41 -6.07
C THR A 208 -3.41 14.92 -5.77
N CYS A 209 -2.59 15.78 -5.15
CA CYS A 209 -1.30 15.38 -4.58
C CYS A 209 -1.38 15.41 -3.05
N MET A 210 -1.08 14.30 -2.37
CA MET A 210 -0.97 14.26 -0.91
C MET A 210 0.49 14.16 -0.47
N VAL A 211 0.92 15.08 0.38
CA VAL A 211 2.31 15.24 0.85
C VAL A 211 2.45 14.62 2.24
N TYR A 212 3.46 13.78 2.45
CA TYR A 212 3.67 13.04 3.69
C TYR A 212 5.10 13.17 4.26
N SER A 213 5.19 13.10 5.59
CA SER A 213 6.41 12.80 6.36
C SER A 213 6.29 11.42 7.00
N GLY A 214 7.00 10.43 6.47
CA GLY A 214 6.75 9.03 6.77
C GLY A 214 5.27 8.67 6.54
N ALA A 215 4.57 8.36 7.63
CA ALA A 215 3.14 8.02 7.64
C ALA A 215 2.21 9.20 7.93
N GLU A 216 2.75 10.36 8.28
CA GLU A 216 1.98 11.56 8.63
C GLU A 216 1.64 12.37 7.37
N LEU A 217 0.35 12.68 7.20
CA LEU A 217 -0.12 13.56 6.13
C LEU A 217 0.16 15.01 6.53
N LEU A 218 0.97 15.71 5.74
CA LEU A 218 1.30 17.12 5.97
C LEU A 218 0.33 18.06 5.24
N MET A 219 0.00 17.75 3.98
CA MET A 219 -0.82 18.61 3.13
C MET A 219 -1.50 17.84 2.00
N ILE A 220 -2.63 18.37 1.52
CA ILE A 220 -3.35 17.93 0.34
C ILE A 220 -3.34 19.10 -0.65
N PHE A 221 -2.90 18.86 -1.87
CA PHE A 221 -2.98 19.78 -3.00
C PHE A 221 -4.06 19.30 -3.96
N ASP A 222 -5.23 19.89 -3.84
CA ASP A 222 -6.40 19.68 -4.69
C ASP A 222 -6.82 20.99 -5.40
N TYR A 223 -7.97 20.99 -6.07
CA TYR A 223 -8.53 22.14 -6.80
C TYR A 223 -8.57 23.45 -6.00
N SER A 224 -8.64 23.39 -4.67
CA SER A 224 -8.71 24.54 -3.78
C SER A 224 -7.33 25.08 -3.34
N SER A 225 -6.27 24.32 -3.61
CA SER A 225 -4.94 24.51 -3.03
C SER A 225 -3.99 25.24 -3.99
N ASN A 226 -4.27 26.51 -4.26
CA ASN A 226 -3.48 27.32 -5.20
C ASN A 226 -2.08 27.69 -4.68
N ASN A 227 -1.92 27.99 -3.38
CA ASN A 227 -0.64 28.33 -2.75
C ASN A 227 -0.69 27.95 -1.26
N HIS A 228 0.41 27.47 -0.69
CA HIS A 228 0.51 27.17 0.75
C HIS A 228 1.82 27.72 1.35
N PRO A 229 1.81 28.46 2.47
CA PRO A 229 3.01 29.10 3.03
C PRO A 229 4.16 28.12 3.33
N ASN A 230 3.85 26.93 3.83
CA ASN A 230 4.87 25.90 4.15
C ASN A 230 5.36 25.13 2.91
N PHE A 231 4.73 25.34 1.76
CA PHE A 231 5.03 24.66 0.50
C PHE A 231 4.93 25.66 -0.66
N PRO A 232 5.74 26.73 -0.66
CA PRO A 232 5.62 27.83 -1.64
C PRO A 232 5.89 27.38 -3.08
N ASN A 233 6.58 26.25 -3.24
CA ASN A 233 6.97 25.69 -4.53
C ASN A 233 6.13 24.48 -4.95
N MET A 234 4.97 24.30 -4.32
CA MET A 234 3.93 23.39 -4.78
C MET A 234 2.65 24.15 -5.05
N ARG A 235 1.98 23.81 -6.15
CA ARG A 235 0.76 24.49 -6.58
C ARG A 235 -0.16 23.55 -7.33
N HIS A 236 -1.46 23.67 -7.08
CA HIS A 236 -2.51 23.19 -7.98
C HIS A 236 -3.01 24.38 -8.82
N SER A 237 -3.30 24.22 -10.12
CA SER A 237 -3.74 25.33 -10.98
C SER A 237 -5.18 25.77 -10.72
N GLY A 238 -5.96 24.88 -10.12
CA GLY A 238 -7.42 24.90 -10.16
C GLY A 238 -7.95 24.35 -11.48
N ASP A 239 -9.25 24.11 -11.56
CA ASP A 239 -9.86 23.57 -12.77
C ASP A 239 -10.02 24.62 -13.86
N VAL A 240 -9.55 24.28 -15.05
CA VAL A 240 -9.74 25.04 -16.28
C VAL A 240 -10.79 24.33 -17.11
N ILE A 241 -11.92 24.98 -17.35
CA ILE A 241 -13.06 24.38 -18.05
C ILE A 241 -13.21 24.97 -19.45
N ASP A 242 -13.17 24.11 -20.45
CA ASP A 242 -13.53 24.42 -21.84
C ASP A 242 -14.96 23.93 -22.10
N TYR A 243 -15.90 24.86 -21.93
CA TYR A 243 -17.33 24.59 -22.14
C TYR A 243 -17.67 24.25 -23.59
N ALA A 244 -16.94 24.81 -24.57
CA ALA A 244 -17.23 24.60 -25.98
C ALA A 244 -16.96 23.16 -26.41
N ASN A 245 -15.90 22.56 -25.85
CA ASN A 245 -15.51 21.18 -26.14
C ASN A 245 -15.94 20.18 -25.05
N SER A 246 -16.63 20.64 -23.99
CA SER A 246 -17.01 19.80 -22.84
C SER A 246 -15.82 19.10 -22.21
N ARG A 247 -14.74 19.86 -21.96
CA ARG A 247 -13.49 19.36 -21.39
C ARG A 247 -13.10 20.15 -20.16
N GLY A 248 -12.34 19.49 -19.28
CA GLY A 248 -11.64 20.13 -18.18
C GLY A 248 -10.17 19.73 -18.17
N SER A 249 -9.36 20.57 -17.54
CA SER A 249 -7.97 20.27 -17.26
C SER A 249 -7.48 20.97 -16.00
N HIS A 250 -6.42 20.44 -15.41
CA HIS A 250 -5.65 21.15 -14.40
C HIS A 250 -4.23 20.59 -14.30
N GLN A 251 -3.39 21.28 -13.56
CA GLN A 251 -2.01 20.92 -13.33
C GLN A 251 -1.63 21.02 -11.85
N ILE A 252 -0.80 20.09 -11.39
CA ILE A 252 -0.09 20.18 -10.11
C ILE A 252 1.40 20.26 -10.40
N THR A 253 2.08 21.25 -9.83
CA THR A 253 3.53 21.42 -9.94
C THR A 253 4.21 21.32 -8.59
N ALA A 254 5.45 20.81 -8.57
CA ALA A 254 6.25 20.67 -7.36
C ALA A 254 7.76 20.77 -7.65
N LYS A 255 8.47 21.73 -7.05
CA LYS A 255 9.94 21.76 -7.02
C LYS A 255 10.45 20.84 -5.91
N LEU A 256 10.77 19.60 -6.27
CA LEU A 256 11.09 18.50 -5.35
C LEU A 256 12.40 18.71 -4.55
N ASP A 257 13.37 19.40 -5.16
CA ASP A 257 14.64 19.80 -4.56
C ASP A 257 14.49 20.95 -3.55
N GLU A 258 13.44 21.74 -3.68
CA GLU A 258 13.11 22.83 -2.75
C GLU A 258 12.08 22.44 -1.68
N LEU A 259 11.63 21.17 -1.66
CA LEU A 259 10.71 20.69 -0.63
C LEU A 259 11.40 20.59 0.74
N PRO A 260 10.66 20.89 1.84
CA PRO A 260 11.18 20.71 3.20
C PRO A 260 11.78 19.32 3.42
N GLY A 261 12.89 19.25 4.16
CA GLY A 261 13.67 18.00 4.32
C GLY A 261 12.92 16.85 5.01
N ASN A 262 11.85 17.16 5.76
CA ASN A 262 10.98 16.17 6.38
C ASN A 262 9.95 15.56 5.41
N VAL A 263 9.80 16.12 4.19
CA VAL A 263 8.90 15.56 3.18
C VAL A 263 9.54 14.32 2.57
N THR A 264 8.78 13.23 2.59
CA THR A 264 9.27 11.90 2.20
C THR A 264 8.53 11.34 1.01
N HIS A 265 7.22 11.60 0.90
CA HIS A 265 6.37 11.01 -0.12
C HIS A 265 5.36 12.03 -0.67
N LEU A 266 5.15 12.00 -1.98
CA LEU A 266 4.08 12.67 -2.68
C LEU A 266 3.25 11.60 -3.41
N TYR A 267 1.99 11.44 -3.00
CA TYR A 267 1.06 10.52 -3.66
C TYR A 267 0.22 11.27 -4.67
N PHE A 268 0.15 10.78 -5.91
CA PHE A 268 -0.71 11.33 -6.95
C PHE A 268 -1.94 10.45 -7.14
N ILE A 269 -3.12 11.07 -7.01
CA ILE A 269 -4.41 10.42 -6.99
C ILE A 269 -5.28 11.00 -8.11
N LEU A 270 -6.08 10.15 -8.74
CA LEU A 270 -7.23 10.55 -9.55
C LEU A 270 -8.51 10.12 -8.87
N SER A 271 -9.53 10.97 -8.88
CA SER A 271 -10.85 10.62 -8.35
C SER A 271 -12.01 11.30 -9.06
N ALA A 272 -13.10 10.57 -9.27
CA ALA A 272 -14.35 11.11 -9.80
C ALA A 272 -15.10 11.93 -8.73
N TRP A 273 -15.56 13.14 -9.10
CA TRP A 273 -16.18 14.06 -8.15
C TRP A 273 -17.67 13.81 -7.88
N ASN A 274 -18.55 14.00 -8.88
CA ASN A 274 -19.98 13.70 -8.73
C ASN A 274 -20.34 12.32 -9.23
N CYS A 275 -19.77 11.89 -10.36
CA CYS A 275 -20.06 10.59 -10.91
C CYS A 275 -19.35 9.47 -10.14
N ASP A 276 -19.93 8.27 -10.21
CA ASP A 276 -19.52 7.17 -9.33
C ASP A 276 -18.13 6.61 -9.65
N THR A 277 -17.66 6.71 -10.90
CA THR A 277 -16.43 6.05 -11.34
C THR A 277 -15.66 6.84 -12.39
N ILE A 278 -14.33 6.65 -12.38
CA ILE A 278 -13.39 7.28 -13.33
C ILE A 278 -13.73 6.92 -14.78
N GLY A 279 -14.23 5.70 -15.03
CA GLY A 279 -14.53 5.20 -16.36
C GLY A 279 -15.69 5.91 -17.08
N LYS A 280 -16.44 6.79 -16.39
CA LYS A 280 -17.50 7.59 -17.00
C LYS A 280 -16.96 8.82 -17.74
N PHE A 281 -15.75 9.27 -17.42
CA PHE A 281 -15.13 10.42 -18.09
C PHE A 281 -14.69 10.05 -19.50
N ASN A 282 -14.92 10.98 -20.43
CA ASN A 282 -14.56 10.79 -21.83
C ASN A 282 -13.06 11.07 -22.03
N THR A 283 -12.34 10.11 -22.62
CA THR A 283 -10.93 10.25 -23.01
C THR A 283 -10.03 10.94 -21.96
N PRO A 284 -10.05 10.51 -20.67
CA PRO A 284 -9.19 11.09 -19.67
C PRO A 284 -7.73 10.76 -19.99
N MET A 285 -6.86 11.72 -19.78
CA MET A 285 -5.42 11.60 -20.04
C MET A 285 -4.67 12.33 -18.94
N PHE A 286 -3.59 11.73 -18.45
CA PHE A 286 -2.69 12.39 -17.53
C PHE A 286 -1.24 12.27 -18.00
N LYS A 287 -0.43 13.23 -17.59
CA LYS A 287 1.01 13.26 -17.80
C LYS A 287 1.70 13.55 -16.47
N LEU A 288 2.70 12.76 -16.12
CA LEU A 288 3.59 13.05 -15.00
C LEU A 288 4.99 13.14 -15.56
N CYS A 289 5.60 14.31 -15.56
CA CYS A 289 6.94 14.49 -16.12
C CYS A 289 7.82 15.35 -15.21
N ASP A 290 9.12 15.32 -15.50
CA ASP A 290 10.00 16.38 -15.03
C ASP A 290 9.87 17.56 -16.01
N GLU A 291 9.77 18.78 -15.49
CA GLU A 291 9.63 20.01 -16.27
C GLU A 291 10.77 20.20 -17.28
N SER A 292 11.99 19.77 -16.96
CA SER A 292 13.14 19.85 -17.87
C SER A 292 13.09 18.82 -18.99
N ARG A 293 12.28 17.76 -18.84
CA ARG A 293 12.16 16.63 -19.77
C ARG A 293 10.68 16.30 -19.98
N PRO A 294 9.90 17.23 -20.56
CA PRO A 294 8.47 17.09 -20.65
C PRO A 294 8.07 15.87 -21.47
N ASP A 295 8.87 15.40 -22.42
CA ASP A 295 8.51 14.26 -23.28
C ASP A 295 8.60 12.90 -22.57
N ILE A 296 9.18 12.85 -21.37
CA ILE A 296 9.34 11.61 -20.61
C ILE A 296 8.18 11.47 -19.61
N GLN A 297 7.32 10.47 -19.85
CA GLN A 297 6.30 10.06 -18.88
C GLN A 297 6.96 9.28 -17.72
N LEU A 298 6.89 9.83 -16.52
CA LEU A 298 7.42 9.23 -15.29
C LEU A 298 6.46 8.21 -14.66
N CYS A 299 5.14 8.37 -14.87
CA CYS A 299 4.13 7.43 -14.38
C CYS A 299 3.33 6.78 -15.51
N HIS A 300 3.49 5.48 -15.69
CA HIS A 300 2.72 4.69 -16.64
C HIS A 300 1.62 3.95 -15.87
N TYR A 301 0.39 4.45 -15.95
CA TYR A 301 -0.80 3.80 -15.40
C TYR A 301 -1.91 3.79 -16.45
N THR A 302 -2.57 2.64 -16.65
CA THR A 302 -3.68 2.51 -17.59
C THR A 302 -4.97 2.90 -16.88
N LEU A 303 -5.56 4.06 -17.19
CA LEU A 303 -6.76 4.54 -16.52
C LEU A 303 -7.95 3.58 -16.59
N GLN A 304 -8.02 2.76 -17.64
CA GLN A 304 -9.05 1.72 -17.79
C GLN A 304 -9.04 0.71 -16.64
N ASP A 305 -7.89 0.45 -16.01
CA ASP A 305 -7.78 -0.45 -14.86
C ASP A 305 -8.51 0.11 -13.62
N ALA A 306 -8.76 1.42 -13.60
CA ALA A 306 -9.55 2.10 -12.57
C ALA A 306 -10.97 2.48 -13.03
N ALA A 307 -11.43 2.03 -14.21
CA ALA A 307 -12.69 2.49 -14.80
C ALA A 307 -13.93 2.27 -13.90
N ASN A 308 -13.92 1.21 -13.09
CA ASN A 308 -15.01 0.86 -12.17
C ASN A 308 -14.79 1.38 -10.74
N SER A 309 -13.74 2.16 -10.51
CA SER A 309 -13.40 2.72 -9.20
C SER A 309 -13.69 4.21 -9.15
N GLN A 310 -14.00 4.71 -7.96
CA GLN A 310 -14.18 6.15 -7.73
C GLN A 310 -12.84 6.87 -7.71
N ALA A 311 -11.79 6.24 -7.17
CA ALA A 311 -10.44 6.78 -7.14
C ALA A 311 -9.37 5.72 -7.39
N VAL A 312 -8.19 6.20 -7.79
CA VAL A 312 -6.95 5.43 -7.86
C VAL A 312 -5.78 6.27 -7.37
N ILE A 313 -4.97 5.69 -6.48
CA ILE A 313 -3.64 6.20 -6.14
C ILE A 313 -2.69 5.66 -7.21
N MET A 314 -2.31 6.50 -8.16
CA MET A 314 -1.57 6.06 -9.35
C MET A 314 -0.11 5.75 -9.04
N CYS A 315 0.57 6.70 -8.41
CA CYS A 315 1.99 6.60 -8.09
C CYS A 315 2.33 7.31 -6.79
N CYS A 316 3.52 6.98 -6.29
CA CYS A 316 4.17 7.64 -5.18
C CYS A 316 5.55 8.13 -5.65
N VAL A 317 5.81 9.41 -5.48
CA VAL A 317 7.12 10.02 -5.68
C VAL A 317 7.77 10.09 -4.32
N THR A 318 8.84 9.32 -4.10
CA THR A 318 9.44 9.13 -2.78
C THR A 318 10.91 9.51 -2.78
N ARG A 319 11.34 10.14 -1.69
CA ARG A 319 12.74 10.46 -1.45
C ARG A 319 13.48 9.17 -1.05
N ILE A 320 14.68 8.95 -1.58
CA ILE A 320 15.57 7.84 -1.22
C ILE A 320 16.75 8.35 -0.38
N GLU A 321 17.55 7.43 0.19
CA GLU A 321 18.59 7.74 1.20
C GLU A 321 19.60 8.82 0.79
N ASN A 322 19.92 8.92 -0.51
CA ASN A 322 20.84 9.94 -1.03
C ASN A 322 20.16 11.29 -1.35
N GLY A 323 18.90 11.48 -0.93
CA GLY A 323 18.13 12.70 -1.14
C GLY A 323 17.46 12.82 -2.51
N MET A 324 17.72 11.91 -3.45
CA MET A 324 17.08 11.92 -4.76
C MET A 324 15.62 11.41 -4.70
N TRP A 325 14.84 11.70 -5.74
CA TRP A 325 13.42 11.36 -5.83
C TRP A 325 13.13 10.30 -6.90
N GLN A 326 12.53 9.18 -6.48
CA GLN A 326 12.12 8.10 -7.39
C GLN A 326 10.60 8.04 -7.53
N VAL A 327 10.13 7.54 -8.67
CA VAL A 327 8.70 7.32 -8.93
C VAL A 327 8.36 5.83 -8.87
N ILE A 328 7.43 5.48 -7.99
CA ILE A 328 6.94 4.12 -7.77
C ILE A 328 5.50 4.02 -8.28
N GLN A 329 5.18 2.95 -9.01
CA GLN A 329 3.80 2.64 -9.37
C GLN A 329 3.04 2.11 -8.15
N VAL A 330 1.84 2.63 -7.91
CA VAL A 330 0.97 2.19 -6.81
C VAL A 330 -0.26 1.45 -7.35
N GLY A 331 -1.08 2.11 -8.16
CA GLY A 331 -2.28 1.53 -8.78
C GLY A 331 -3.35 1.04 -7.80
N ARG A 332 -3.41 1.60 -6.58
CA ARG A 332 -4.34 1.16 -5.53
C ARG A 332 -5.69 1.86 -5.69
N LEU A 333 -6.75 1.07 -5.87
CA LEU A 333 -8.12 1.58 -5.99
C LEU A 333 -8.68 2.04 -4.64
N SER A 334 -9.57 3.03 -4.65
CA SER A 334 -10.25 3.55 -3.46
C SER A 334 -11.66 4.07 -3.76
N ARG A 335 -12.49 4.15 -2.71
CA ARG A 335 -13.87 4.69 -2.74
C ARG A 335 -13.94 6.12 -2.15
N GLY A 336 -12.82 6.83 -2.13
CA GLY A 336 -12.76 8.23 -1.72
C GLY A 336 -12.70 9.14 -2.94
N ASN A 337 -12.79 10.45 -2.70
CA ASN A 337 -12.59 11.50 -3.71
C ASN A 337 -12.37 12.86 -3.04
N ALA A 338 -12.40 13.95 -3.82
CA ALA A 338 -12.23 15.32 -3.31
C ALA A 338 -13.29 15.78 -2.28
N LYS A 339 -14.41 15.05 -2.13
CA LYS A 339 -15.41 15.32 -1.08
C LYS A 339 -15.11 14.56 0.22
N ASN A 340 -14.39 13.44 0.13
CA ASN A 340 -14.04 12.60 1.27
C ASN A 340 -12.74 11.82 1.00
N TYR A 341 -11.63 12.35 1.51
CA TYR A 341 -10.30 11.76 1.35
C TYR A 341 -9.99 10.59 2.29
N LYS A 342 -10.82 10.33 3.31
CA LYS A 342 -10.52 9.31 4.33
C LYS A 342 -10.25 7.91 3.74
N PRO A 343 -11.05 7.39 2.79
CA PRO A 343 -10.77 6.09 2.17
C PRO A 343 -9.46 6.06 1.37
N ILE A 344 -9.05 7.18 0.77
CA ILE A 344 -7.79 7.30 0.04
C ILE A 344 -6.62 7.27 1.03
N GLN A 345 -6.70 8.04 2.11
CA GLN A 345 -5.68 8.04 3.16
C GLN A 345 -5.52 6.66 3.81
N ASP A 346 -6.63 5.97 4.10
CA ASP A 346 -6.59 4.61 4.64
C ASP A 346 -5.97 3.62 3.64
N ALA A 347 -6.27 3.76 2.35
CA ALA A 347 -5.63 2.96 1.31
C ALA A 347 -4.12 3.23 1.22
N ILE A 348 -3.66 4.48 1.34
CA ILE A 348 -2.23 4.84 1.41
C ILE A 348 -1.57 4.18 2.62
N ARG A 349 -2.11 4.38 3.83
CA ARG A 349 -1.56 3.77 5.08
C ARG A 349 -1.47 2.25 4.99
N ASN A 350 -2.46 1.61 4.36
CA ASN A 350 -2.50 0.17 4.18
C ASN A 350 -1.64 -0.35 3.02
N SER A 351 -1.05 0.52 2.19
CA SER A 351 -0.23 0.12 1.03
C SER A 351 1.22 -0.18 1.40
N ARG A 352 1.65 0.09 2.64
CA ARG A 352 3.02 -0.19 3.13
C ARG A 352 4.10 0.26 2.14
N ILE A 353 3.89 1.39 1.47
CA ILE A 353 4.95 2.01 0.66
C ILE A 353 5.99 2.50 1.66
N ILE A 354 6.97 1.64 1.91
CA ILE A 354 8.23 1.91 2.60
C ILE A 354 8.06 2.85 3.81
N ILE A 355 7.53 2.31 4.90
CA ILE A 355 7.76 2.86 6.25
C ILE A 355 8.90 2.04 6.86
#